data_AF-A0A7C5LLL7-F1
#
_entry.id   AF-A0A7C5LLL7-F1
#
_cell.length_a   1.000
_cell.length_b   1.000
_cell.length_c   1.000
_cell.angle_alpha   90.00
_cell.angle_beta   90.00
_cell.angle_gamma   90.00
#
_symmetry.space_group_name_H-M   'P 1'
#
loop_
_entity.id
_entity.type
_entity.pdbx_description
1 polymer ?
#
loop_
_entity_poly.entity_id
_entity_poly.type
_entity_poly.pdbx_seq_one_letter_code
_entity_poly.pdbx_strand_id
1 'polypeptide(L)'
;MHAAMAARHGQPLFVIDIAVPRNVAPEVGRLANVYLYDVDDLNGVVQENLQQRQREVPKVEAIVAACTEEYMAWLHSLDVAETIRDLRTA
;
A
#
# COMPACT_ATOMS: atom_id res chain seq x y z
N MET A 1 -20.90 12.39 -14.83
CA MET A 1 -20.72 13.43 -13.79
C MET A 1 -21.80 14.51 -13.81
N HIS A 2 -22.11 15.14 -14.96
CA HIS A 2 -23.16 16.18 -15.05
C HIS A 2 -24.54 15.77 -14.50
N ALA A 3 -25.02 14.55 -14.80
CA ALA A 3 -26.28 14.05 -14.24
C ALA A 3 -26.26 13.91 -12.71
N ALA A 4 -25.11 13.52 -12.14
CA ALA A 4 -24.93 13.45 -10.69
C ALA A 4 -24.92 14.85 -10.04
N MET A 5 -24.40 15.88 -10.72
CA MET A 5 -24.44 17.26 -10.23
C MET A 5 -25.84 17.87 -10.29
N ALA A 6 -26.62 17.53 -11.33
CA ALA A 6 -28.02 17.94 -11.45
C ALA A 6 -28.86 17.38 -10.30
N ALA A 7 -28.69 16.10 -9.95
CA ALA A 7 -29.40 15.46 -8.83
C ALA A 7 -28.98 16.01 -7.45
N ARG A 8 -27.80 16.63 -7.36
CA ARG A 8 -27.27 17.23 -6.13
C ARG A 8 -27.62 18.71 -5.99
N HIS A 9 -28.38 19.29 -6.92
CA HIS A 9 -28.75 20.71 -6.91
C HIS A 9 -27.54 21.64 -6.74
N GLY A 10 -26.40 21.28 -7.33
CA GLY A 10 -25.16 22.05 -7.22
C GLY A 10 -24.45 21.97 -5.86
N GLN A 11 -24.83 21.06 -4.96
CA GLN A 11 -24.06 20.83 -3.73
C GLN A 11 -22.62 20.37 -4.04
N PRO A 12 -21.62 20.84 -3.28
CA PRO A 12 -20.23 20.43 -3.45
C PRO A 12 -20.05 18.91 -3.51
N LEU A 13 -19.20 18.45 -4.42
CA LEU A 13 -18.74 17.07 -4.50
C LEU A 13 -17.22 17.04 -4.31
N PHE A 14 -16.79 16.34 -3.27
CA PHE A 14 -15.38 16.01 -3.06
C PHE A 14 -15.09 14.65 -3.66
N VAL A 15 -14.08 14.59 -4.53
CA VAL A 15 -13.58 13.36 -5.15
C VAL A 15 -12.13 13.21 -4.76
N ILE A 16 -11.79 12.09 -4.15
CA ILE A 16 -10.42 11.75 -3.77
C ILE A 16 -10.02 10.55 -4.65
N ASP A 17 -9.14 10.78 -5.62
CA ASP A 17 -8.64 9.78 -6.57
C ASP A 17 -7.23 9.33 -6.16
N ILE A 18 -7.16 8.24 -5.38
CA ILE A 18 -5.90 7.69 -4.85
C ILE A 18 -5.31 6.56 -5.71
N ALA A 19 -5.83 6.33 -6.92
CA ALA A 19 -5.42 5.21 -7.76
C ALA A 19 -4.23 5.55 -8.67
N VAL A 20 -3.40 4.53 -8.96
CA VAL A 20 -2.27 4.62 -9.91
C VAL A 20 -2.35 3.45 -10.90
N PRO A 21 -2.69 3.69 -12.19
CA PRO A 21 -3.04 4.98 -12.80
C PRO A 21 -4.43 5.51 -12.35
N ARG A 22 -4.64 6.83 -12.50
CA ARG A 22 -5.83 7.54 -12.00
C ARG A 22 -7.14 6.99 -12.55
N ASN A 23 -8.19 6.96 -11.73
CA ASN A 23 -9.52 6.51 -12.18
C ASN A 23 -10.42 7.63 -12.70
N VAL A 24 -10.16 8.88 -12.31
CA VAL A 24 -11.04 10.02 -12.64
C VAL A 24 -10.35 10.94 -13.63
N ALA A 25 -10.98 11.25 -14.76
CA ALA A 25 -10.38 12.17 -15.73
C ALA A 25 -10.11 13.56 -15.10
N PRO A 26 -8.95 14.20 -15.33
CA PRO A 26 -8.59 15.48 -14.70
C PRO A 26 -9.59 16.60 -14.97
N GLU A 27 -10.23 16.56 -16.13
CA GLU A 27 -11.27 17.50 -16.59
C GLU A 27 -12.51 17.53 -15.69
N VAL A 28 -12.75 16.49 -14.88
CA VAL A 28 -13.84 16.44 -13.90
C VAL A 28 -13.68 17.52 -12.83
N GLY A 29 -12.44 17.88 -12.47
CA GLY A 29 -12.18 18.97 -11.52
C GLY A 29 -12.51 20.38 -12.05
N ARG A 30 -12.83 20.52 -13.35
CA ARG A 30 -13.25 21.80 -13.94
C ARG A 30 -14.76 22.03 -13.85
N LEU A 31 -15.52 21.03 -13.40
CA LEU A 31 -16.96 21.16 -13.21
C LEU A 31 -17.26 22.04 -12.00
N ALA A 32 -18.27 22.90 -12.14
CA ALA A 32 -18.72 23.74 -11.04
C ALA A 32 -19.09 22.87 -9.83
N ASN A 33 -18.61 23.27 -8.65
CA ASN A 33 -18.83 22.61 -7.36
C ASN A 33 -18.26 21.17 -7.27
N VAL A 34 -17.27 20.83 -8.08
CA VAL A 34 -16.49 19.59 -7.96
C VAL A 34 -15.06 19.91 -7.54
N TYR A 35 -14.59 19.26 -6.48
CA TYR A 35 -13.22 19.35 -5.99
C TYR A 35 -12.58 17.97 -6.14
N LEU A 36 -11.58 17.88 -7.00
CA LEU A 36 -10.84 16.65 -7.28
C LEU A 36 -9.46 16.78 -6.66
N TYR A 37 -9.14 15.86 -5.75
CA TYR A 37 -7.83 15.72 -5.13
C TYR A 37 -7.22 14.39 -5.57
N ASP A 38 -5.94 14.40 -5.90
CA ASP A 38 -5.16 13.18 -6.17
C ASP A 38 -4.15 12.89 -5.04
N VAL A 39 -3.34 11.84 -5.24
CA VAL A 39 -2.32 11.42 -4.28
C VAL A 39 -1.26 12.51 -4.04
N ASP A 40 -1.00 13.37 -5.02
CA ASP A 40 0.00 14.44 -4.93
C ASP A 40 -0.56 15.63 -4.12
N ASP A 41 -1.85 15.90 -4.17
CA ASP A 41 -2.47 16.96 -3.35
C ASP A 41 -2.47 16.66 -1.85
N LEU A 42 -2.30 15.38 -1.46
CA LEU A 42 -2.23 14.94 -0.07
C LEU A 42 -0.83 15.11 0.56
N ASN A 43 0.16 15.60 -0.20
CA ASN A 43 1.57 15.67 0.18
C ASN A 43 1.85 16.38 1.53
N GLY A 44 1.04 17.37 1.92
CA GLY A 44 1.20 18.07 3.21
C GLY A 44 1.00 17.17 4.43
N VAL A 45 0.02 16.27 4.38
CA VAL A 45 -0.26 15.28 5.44
C VAL A 45 0.74 14.12 5.38
N VAL A 46 1.30 13.84 4.20
CA VAL A 46 2.26 12.75 4.00
C VAL A 46 3.58 13.00 4.73
N GLN A 47 4.06 14.25 4.82
CA GLN A 47 5.34 14.56 5.48
C GLN A 47 5.34 14.26 6.98
N GLU A 48 4.27 14.63 7.70
CA GLU A 48 4.14 14.33 9.13
C GLU A 48 4.05 12.81 9.37
N ASN A 49 3.27 12.12 8.53
CA ASN A 49 3.18 10.66 8.54
C ASN A 49 4.48 9.96 8.15
N LEU A 50 5.33 10.58 7.32
CA LEU A 50 6.61 10.02 6.90
C LEU A 50 7.59 9.98 8.07
N GLN A 51 7.65 11.05 8.88
CA GLN A 51 8.48 11.09 10.08
C GLN A 51 8.06 10.06 11.12
N GLN A 52 6.74 9.89 11.33
CA GLN A 52 6.24 8.83 12.21
C GLN A 52 6.58 7.44 11.66
N ARG A 53 6.40 7.20 10.36
CA ARG A 53 6.78 5.94 9.71
C ARG A 53 8.27 5.64 9.84
N GLN A 54 9.14 6.63 9.69
CA GLN A 54 10.59 6.45 9.85
C GLN A 54 10.98 5.95 11.24
N ARG A 55 10.25 6.34 12.30
CA ARG A 55 10.52 5.85 13.67
C ARG A 55 10.13 4.38 13.86
N GLU A 56 9.21 3.88 13.06
CA GLU A 56 8.78 2.47 13.10
C GLU A 56 9.65 1.56 12.24
N VAL A 57 10.43 2.11 11.29
CA VAL A 57 11.32 1.33 10.39
C VAL A 57 12.23 0.37 11.14
N PRO A 58 12.98 0.76 12.20
CA PRO A 58 13.88 -0.17 12.88
C PRO A 58 13.14 -1.35 13.52
N LYS A 59 11.90 -1.16 13.98
CA LYS A 59 11.09 -2.24 14.55
C LYS A 59 10.65 -3.21 13.47
N VAL A 60 10.24 -2.70 12.31
CA VAL A 60 9.85 -3.53 11.16
C VAL A 60 11.05 -4.32 10.64
N GLU A 61 12.23 -3.70 10.54
CA GLU A 61 13.47 -4.38 10.14
C GLU A 61 13.81 -5.53 11.10
N ALA A 62 13.64 -5.35 12.41
CA ALA A 62 13.85 -6.41 13.39
C ALA A 62 12.87 -7.58 13.20
N ILE A 63 11.60 -7.30 12.89
CA ILE A 63 10.59 -8.33 12.59
C ILE A 63 10.98 -9.10 11.33
N VAL A 64 11.34 -8.40 10.26
CA VAL A 64 11.74 -9.03 8.99
C VAL A 64 12.98 -9.90 9.17
N ALA A 65 13.97 -9.44 9.93
CA ALA A 65 15.17 -10.21 10.24
C ALA A 65 14.83 -11.52 10.97
N ALA A 66 14.02 -11.45 12.03
CA ALA A 66 13.61 -12.63 12.79
C ALA A 66 12.82 -13.64 11.93
N CYS A 67 11.87 -13.16 11.10
CA CYS A 67 11.13 -14.03 10.20
C CYS A 67 12.04 -14.68 9.13
N THR A 68 13.05 -13.95 8.66
CA THR A 68 14.00 -14.47 7.68
C THR A 68 14.88 -15.55 8.31
N GLU A 69 15.37 -15.35 9.54
CA GLU A 69 16.13 -16.37 10.27
C GLU A 69 15.31 -17.65 10.50
N GLU A 70 14.07 -17.51 10.95
CA GLU A 70 13.15 -18.63 11.15
C GLU A 70 12.91 -19.40 9.83
N TYR A 71 12.68 -18.67 8.74
CA TYR A 71 12.49 -19.26 7.42
C TYR A 71 13.74 -20.02 6.93
N MET A 72 14.93 -19.45 7.12
CA MET A 72 16.19 -20.11 6.73
C MET A 72 16.46 -21.36 7.58
N ALA A 73 16.17 -21.31 8.87
CA ALA A 73 16.27 -22.48 9.74
C ALA A 73 15.32 -23.60 9.30
N TRP A 74 14.08 -23.24 8.93
CA TRP A 74 13.13 -24.18 8.36
C TRP A 74 13.64 -24.80 7.04
N LEU A 75 14.18 -23.99 6.12
CA LEU A 75 14.77 -24.50 4.87
C LEU A 75 15.90 -25.50 5.12
N HIS A 76 16.85 -25.18 6.02
CA HIS A 76 17.94 -26.10 6.34
C HIS A 76 17.44 -27.43 6.93
N SER A 77 16.32 -27.43 7.67
CA SER A 77 15.74 -28.65 8.22
C SER A 77 15.20 -29.60 7.14
N LEU A 78 14.79 -29.08 5.99
CA LEU A 78 14.32 -29.88 4.85
C LEU A 78 15.49 -30.61 4.17
N ASP A 79 16.65 -29.97 4.07
CA ASP A 79 17.85 -30.53 3.43
C ASP A 79 18.41 -31.74 4.21
N VAL A 80 18.31 -31.67 5.55
CA VAL A 80 18.66 -32.79 6.44
C VAL A 80 17.69 -33.96 6.29
N ALA A 81 16.41 -33.70 6.04
CA ALA A 81 15.41 -34.76 5.86
C ALA A 81 15.65 -35.59 4.58
N GLU A 82 16.09 -34.95 3.50
CA GLU A 82 16.53 -35.61 2.25
C GLU A 82 17.76 -36.49 2.51
N THR A 83 18.79 -35.93 3.15
CA THR A 83 20.04 -36.64 3.48
C THR A 83 19.81 -37.85 4.39
N ILE A 84 18.91 -37.76 5.37
CA ILE A 84 18.53 -38.88 6.25
C ILE A 84 17.78 -39.98 5.49
N ARG A 85 16.98 -39.63 4.48
CA ARG A 85 16.27 -40.61 3.64
C ARG A 85 17.25 -41.41 2.79
N ASP A 86 18.25 -40.75 2.23
CA ASP A 86 19.29 -41.40 1.41
C ASP A 86 20.12 -42.39 2.26
N LEU A 87 20.49 -42.01 3.49
CA LEU A 87 21.23 -42.89 4.41
C LEU A 87 20.41 -44.09 4.94
N ARG A 88 19.07 -44.03 4.92
CA ARG A 88 18.20 -45.16 5.33
C ARG A 88 17.89 -46.15 4.20
N THR A 89 18.17 -45.78 2.95
CA THR A 89 17.88 -46.60 1.77
C THR A 89 19.13 -47.23 1.15
N ALA A 90 20.32 -46.82 1.60
CA ALA A 90 21.60 -47.50 1.36
C ALA A 90 21.85 -48.64 2.36
#